data_AF-A0A9X4FPI5-F1
#
_entry.id   AF-A0A9X4FPI5-F1
#
_cell.length_a   1.000
_cell.length_b   1.000
_cell.length_c   1.000
_cell.angle_alpha   90.00
_cell.angle_beta   90.00
_cell.angle_gamma   90.00
#
_symmetry.space_group_name_H-M   'P 1'
#
loop_
_entity.id
_entity.type
_entity.pdbx_description
1 polymer ?
#
loop_
_entity_poly.entity_id
_entity_poly.type
_entity_poly.pdbx_seq_one_letter_code
_entity_poly.pdbx_strand_id
1 'polypeptide(L)'
;MDYVLGRNALDQSYVSGYGSRPLLNPHHRFWAHAADSESPVVTPGVMSGGPNSINFSDPVAASMKGKCIGQTCWKDDIGAWTLNEITINWNAPFFWATSFLDETVQ
;
A
#
# COMPACT_ATOMS: atom_id res chain seq x y z
N MET A 1 5.62 13.19 3.86
CA MET A 1 5.68 12.11 2.85
C MET A 1 6.64 10.99 3.19
N ASP A 2 7.72 11.26 3.94
CA ASP A 2 8.75 10.27 4.30
C ASP A 2 8.19 8.91 4.75
N TYR A 3 7.22 8.89 5.67
CA TYR A 3 6.62 7.65 6.17
C TYR A 3 5.99 6.81 5.05
N VAL A 4 5.21 7.45 4.18
CA VAL A 4 4.50 6.77 3.08
C VAL A 4 5.47 6.29 2.00
N LEU A 5 6.61 6.97 1.83
CA LEU A 5 7.64 6.64 0.84
C LEU A 5 8.79 5.78 1.36
N GLY A 6 8.68 5.19 2.56
CA GLY A 6 9.64 4.17 3.02
C GLY A 6 10.30 4.43 4.37
N ARG A 7 10.20 5.64 4.96
CA ARG A 7 10.71 5.92 6.31
C ARG A 7 9.74 5.39 7.38
N ASN A 8 9.56 4.08 7.40
CA ASN A 8 8.68 3.37 8.32
C ASN A 8 9.32 2.05 8.79
N ALA A 9 8.69 1.38 9.75
CA ALA A 9 9.23 0.18 10.39
C ALA A 9 9.43 -1.02 9.43
N LEU A 10 8.85 -0.97 8.23
CA LEU A 10 8.92 -2.03 7.23
C LEU A 10 9.86 -1.69 6.08
N ASP A 11 10.48 -0.50 6.06
CA ASP A 11 11.29 -0.02 4.94
C ASP A 11 10.56 -0.16 3.59
N GLN A 12 9.27 0.18 3.58
CA GLN A 12 8.36 -0.07 2.46
C GLN A 12 7.77 1.23 1.94
N SER A 13 7.90 1.49 0.64
CA SER A 13 7.04 2.50 0.01
C SER A 13 5.64 1.92 -0.17
N TYR A 14 4.63 2.59 0.39
CA TYR A 14 3.23 2.24 0.18
C TYR A 14 2.68 2.78 -1.15
N VAL A 15 3.55 3.32 -2.02
CA VAL A 15 3.19 3.91 -3.31
C VAL A 15 3.78 3.08 -4.43
N SER A 16 2.96 2.71 -5.40
CA SER A 16 3.40 1.92 -6.55
C SER A 16 4.38 2.71 -7.41
N GLY A 17 5.41 2.04 -7.92
CA GLY A 17 6.41 2.64 -8.82
C GLY A 17 7.36 3.68 -8.20
N TYR A 18 7.26 3.96 -6.89
CA TYR A 18 8.14 4.92 -6.20
C TYR A 18 8.90 4.25 -5.04
N GLY A 19 10.19 4.57 -4.92
CA GLY A 19 11.10 4.03 -3.90
C GLY A 19 11.84 2.76 -4.35
N SER A 20 12.81 2.33 -3.56
CA SER A 20 13.58 1.08 -3.80
C SER A 20 12.76 -0.18 -3.54
N ARG A 21 11.72 -0.06 -2.70
CA ARG A 21 10.77 -1.12 -2.36
C ARG A 21 9.34 -0.59 -2.57
N PRO A 22 8.88 -0.47 -3.83
CA PRO A 22 7.56 0.05 -4.14
C PRO A 22 6.45 -0.94 -3.78
N LEU A 23 5.21 -0.46 -3.74
CA LEU A 23 4.01 -1.29 -3.74
C LEU A 23 3.86 -2.02 -5.10
N LEU A 24 3.74 -3.34 -5.09
CA LEU A 24 3.66 -4.17 -6.30
C LEU A 24 2.32 -4.88 -6.45
N ASN A 25 1.72 -5.34 -5.34
CA ASN A 25 0.57 -6.25 -5.37
C ASN A 25 -0.60 -5.73 -4.52
N PRO A 26 -1.16 -4.54 -4.83
CA PRO A 26 -2.33 -4.04 -4.11
C PRO A 26 -3.51 -5.01 -4.27
N HIS A 27 -4.40 -5.06 -3.27
CA HIS A 27 -5.69 -5.70 -3.45
C HIS A 27 -6.54 -4.88 -4.43
N HIS A 28 -6.49 -5.24 -5.71
CA HIS A 28 -7.25 -4.57 -6.78
C HIS A 28 -7.63 -5.58 -7.87
N ARG A 29 -8.88 -5.51 -8.35
CA ARG A 29 -9.41 -6.50 -9.31
C ARG A 29 -8.82 -6.40 -10.71
N PHE A 30 -8.44 -5.19 -11.14
CA PHE A 30 -7.84 -4.98 -12.47
C PHE A 30 -6.32 -5.09 -12.43
N TRP A 31 -5.68 -4.60 -11.36
CA TRP A 31 -4.22 -4.67 -11.19
C TRP A 31 -3.85 -5.94 -10.44
N ALA A 32 -4.20 -7.08 -11.02
CA ALA A 32 -4.25 -8.38 -10.36
C ALA A 32 -3.18 -9.37 -10.82
N HIS A 33 -2.07 -8.90 -11.38
CA HIS A 33 -1.03 -9.75 -11.99
C HIS A 33 -0.55 -10.91 -11.09
N ALA A 34 -0.50 -10.71 -9.77
CA ALA A 34 -0.10 -11.73 -8.80
C ALA A 34 -1.10 -12.91 -8.66
N ALA A 35 -2.37 -12.71 -9.02
CA ALA A 35 -3.40 -13.74 -9.03
C ALA A 35 -3.73 -14.25 -10.44
N ASP A 36 -3.53 -13.41 -11.46
CA ASP A 36 -3.80 -13.70 -12.86
C ASP A 36 -2.74 -13.04 -13.74
N SER A 37 -1.90 -13.84 -14.42
CA SER A 37 -0.79 -13.34 -15.23
C SER A 37 -1.22 -12.48 -16.42
N GLU A 38 -2.47 -12.61 -16.88
CA GLU A 38 -3.02 -11.79 -17.98
C GLU A 38 -3.47 -10.40 -17.50
N SER A 39 -3.67 -10.25 -16.19
CA SER A 39 -4.00 -8.96 -15.60
C SER A 39 -2.77 -8.04 -15.53
N PRO A 40 -2.93 -6.73 -15.72
CA PRO A 40 -1.83 -5.78 -15.66
C PRO A 40 -1.26 -5.64 -14.24
N VAL A 41 0.00 -5.19 -14.17
CA VAL A 41 0.61 -4.68 -12.94
C VAL A 41 0.06 -3.31 -12.56
N VAL A 42 0.18 -2.94 -11.30
CA VAL A 42 -0.22 -1.62 -10.81
C VAL A 42 0.57 -0.51 -11.49
N THR A 43 -0.10 0.57 -11.91
CA THR A 43 0.56 1.75 -12.49
C THR A 43 1.22 2.59 -11.39
N PRO A 44 2.27 3.37 -11.66
CA PRO A 44 2.90 4.23 -10.67
C PRO A 44 1.95 5.26 -10.04
N GLY A 45 2.19 5.64 -8.78
CA GLY A 45 1.47 6.72 -8.09
C GLY A 45 0.18 6.30 -7.36
N VAL A 46 -0.02 5.01 -7.14
CA VAL A 46 -1.17 4.48 -6.39
C VAL A 46 -0.75 4.19 -4.95
N MET A 47 -1.48 4.76 -3.99
CA MET A 47 -1.22 4.57 -2.56
C MET A 47 -2.08 3.45 -1.96
N SER A 48 -1.43 2.54 -1.21
CA SER A 48 -2.03 1.51 -0.37
C SER A 48 -2.58 2.07 0.94
N GLY A 49 -3.61 1.43 1.51
CA GLY A 49 -4.18 1.79 2.80
C GLY A 49 -3.18 1.74 3.96
N GLY A 50 -2.23 0.80 3.93
CA GLY A 50 -1.13 0.71 4.89
C GLY A 50 -1.43 -0.15 6.15
N PRO A 51 -0.55 -0.12 7.16
CA PRO A 51 -0.60 -1.06 8.27
C PRO A 51 -1.90 -1.01 9.08
N ASN A 52 -2.44 -2.18 9.40
CA ASN A 52 -3.65 -2.34 10.21
C ASN A 52 -3.46 -3.48 11.22
N SER A 53 -3.37 -3.12 12.50
CA SER A 53 -3.19 -4.07 13.60
C SER A 53 -4.47 -4.38 14.37
N ILE A 54 -5.64 -4.03 13.79
CA ILE A 54 -6.95 -4.19 14.44
C ILE A 54 -7.79 -5.20 13.67
N ASN A 55 -7.88 -5.07 12.35
CA ASN A 55 -8.70 -5.96 11.52
C ASN A 55 -7.85 -7.01 10.79
N PHE A 56 -8.05 -8.27 11.17
CA PHE A 56 -7.41 -9.44 10.58
C PHE A 56 -8.41 -10.37 9.87
N SER A 57 -9.44 -9.80 9.24
CA SER A 57 -10.53 -10.56 8.62
C SER A 57 -10.16 -11.22 7.29
N ASP A 58 -9.08 -10.80 6.63
CA ASP A 58 -8.58 -11.46 5.42
C ASP A 58 -7.58 -12.58 5.73
N PRO A 59 -7.42 -13.60 4.86
CA PRO A 59 -6.52 -14.72 5.12
C PRO A 59 -5.05 -14.32 5.34
N VAL A 60 -4.57 -13.28 4.65
CA VAL A 60 -3.20 -12.80 4.79
C VAL A 60 -3.01 -12.17 6.17
N ALA A 61 -3.87 -11.23 6.54
CA ALA A 61 -3.87 -10.59 7.84
C ALA A 61 -4.09 -11.60 8.97
N ALA A 62 -5.01 -12.55 8.82
CA ALA A 62 -5.25 -13.62 9.80
C ALA A 62 -3.95 -14.39 10.14
N SER A 63 -3.10 -14.64 9.14
CA SER A 63 -1.80 -15.30 9.34
C SER A 63 -0.79 -14.48 10.16
N MET A 64 -0.98 -13.14 10.21
CA MET A 64 -0.13 -12.17 10.90
C MET A 64 -0.64 -11.82 12.31
N LYS A 65 -1.87 -12.21 12.68
CA LYS A 65 -2.44 -11.92 13.99
C LYS A 65 -1.54 -12.46 15.12
N GLY A 66 -1.13 -11.58 16.03
CA GLY A 66 -0.21 -11.91 17.13
C GLY A 66 1.27 -12.04 16.71
N LYS A 67 1.60 -11.86 15.43
CA LYS A 67 2.98 -11.91 14.89
C LYS A 67 3.48 -10.55 14.40
N CYS A 68 2.63 -9.53 14.43
CA CYS A 68 2.96 -8.16 14.11
C CYS A 68 2.37 -7.22 15.17
N ILE A 69 2.90 -6.01 15.26
CA ILE A 69 2.42 -4.95 16.14
C ILE A 69 2.46 -3.59 15.43
N GLY A 70 1.39 -2.81 15.58
CA GLY A 70 1.29 -1.45 15.03
C GLY A 70 1.70 -1.37 13.56
N GLN A 71 2.72 -0.56 13.28
CA GLN A 71 3.23 -0.29 11.92
C GLN A 71 3.79 -1.52 11.19
N THR A 72 4.07 -2.62 11.89
CA THR A 72 4.59 -3.85 11.26
C THR A 72 3.49 -4.76 10.71
N CYS A 73 2.20 -4.44 10.94
CA CYS A 73 1.06 -5.21 10.45
C CYS A 73 0.66 -4.82 9.02
N TRP A 74 1.53 -5.09 8.06
CA TRP A 74 1.28 -4.89 6.63
C TRP A 74 2.04 -5.91 5.78
N LYS A 75 1.50 -6.25 4.61
CA LYS A 75 2.16 -7.13 3.64
C LYS A 75 1.76 -6.75 2.21
N ASP A 76 2.73 -6.75 1.30
CA ASP A 76 2.49 -6.55 -0.12
C ASP A 76 1.96 -7.83 -0.78
N ASP A 77 0.66 -8.05 -0.64
CA ASP A 77 -0.01 -9.27 -1.07
C ASP A 77 -1.41 -8.94 -1.58
N ILE A 78 -1.77 -9.47 -2.76
CA ILE A 78 -3.07 -9.23 -3.38
C ILE A 78 -4.22 -9.76 -2.53
N GLY A 79 -3.98 -10.75 -1.66
CA GLY A 79 -4.98 -11.28 -0.74
C GLY A 79 -5.19 -10.42 0.53
N ALA A 80 -4.42 -9.36 0.74
CA ALA A 80 -4.42 -8.58 1.98
C ALA A 80 -5.35 -7.37 1.93
N TRP A 81 -6.66 -7.54 1.75
CA TRP A 81 -7.57 -6.39 1.61
C TRP A 81 -7.70 -5.52 2.87
N THR A 82 -7.45 -6.04 4.09
CA THR A 82 -7.49 -5.19 5.29
C THR A 82 -6.21 -4.36 5.50
N LEU A 83 -5.14 -4.65 4.76
CA LEU A 83 -3.81 -4.04 4.89
C LEU A 83 -3.36 -3.31 3.61
N ASN A 84 -3.71 -3.83 2.43
CA ASN A 84 -3.08 -3.49 1.15
C ASN A 84 -4.08 -3.18 0.02
N GLU A 85 -5.33 -2.88 0.35
CA GLU A 85 -6.29 -2.35 -0.63
C GLU A 85 -5.88 -0.95 -1.09
N ILE A 86 -6.53 -0.48 -2.16
CA ILE A 86 -6.43 0.88 -2.68
C ILE A 86 -7.84 1.46 -2.86
N THR A 87 -8.01 2.76 -2.65
CA THR A 87 -9.31 3.41 -2.82
C THR A 87 -9.19 4.87 -3.24
N ILE A 88 -10.30 5.42 -3.75
CA ILE A 88 -10.42 6.85 -4.10
C ILE A 88 -10.21 7.73 -2.86
N ASN A 89 -10.75 7.35 -1.70
CA ASN A 89 -10.64 8.17 -0.49
C ASN A 89 -9.24 8.15 0.15
N TRP A 90 -8.36 7.23 -0.22
CA TRP A 90 -6.94 7.28 0.15
C TRP A 90 -6.10 8.01 -0.90
N ASN A 91 -6.38 7.78 -2.19
CA ASN A 91 -5.62 8.41 -3.27
C ASN A 91 -5.96 9.90 -3.46
N ALA A 92 -7.19 10.35 -3.14
CA ALA A 92 -7.56 11.77 -3.21
C ALA A 92 -6.73 12.66 -2.25
N PRO A 93 -6.63 12.37 -0.93
CA PRO A 93 -5.76 13.14 -0.05
C PRO A 93 -4.26 12.93 -0.35
N PHE A 94 -3.86 11.75 -0.85
CA PHE A 94 -2.50 11.52 -1.33
C PHE A 94 -2.14 12.46 -2.48
N PHE A 95 -2.99 12.53 -3.52
CA PHE A 95 -2.84 13.46 -4.64
C PHE A 95 -2.72 14.90 -4.14
N TRP A 96 -3.63 15.34 -3.28
CA TRP A 96 -3.60 16.70 -2.72
C TRP A 96 -2.28 16.98 -1.99
N ALA A 97 -1.82 16.07 -1.12
CA ALA A 97 -0.59 16.24 -0.38
C ALA A 97 0.65 16.26 -1.29
N THR A 98 0.67 15.42 -2.33
CA THR A 98 1.77 15.43 -3.31
C THR A 98 1.81 16.72 -4.11
N SER A 99 0.65 17.22 -4.59
CA SER A 99 0.57 18.48 -5.32
C SER A 99 1.00 19.66 -4.45
N PHE A 100 0.53 19.72 -3.20
CA PHE A 100 0.93 20.78 -2.26
C PHE A 100 2.44 20.80 -2.03
N LEU A 101 3.07 19.65 -1.86
CA LEU A 101 4.52 19.58 -1.65
C LEU A 101 5.31 19.94 -2.91
N ASP A 102 4.83 19.57 -4.09
CA ASP A 102 5.46 19.98 -5.36
C ASP A 102 5.41 21.51 -5.54
N GLU A 103 4.28 22.13 -5.22
CA GLU A 103 4.11 23.59 -5.30
C GLU A 103 4.94 24.35 -4.27
N THR A 104 5.10 23.80 -3.05
CA THR A 104 5.77 24.51 -1.93
C THR A 104 7.28 24.30 -1.84
N VAL A 105 7.84 23.38 -2.63
CA VAL A 105 9.29 23.12 -2.70
C VAL A 105 9.96 23.92 -3.82
N GLN A 106 9.21 24.75 -4.56
CA GLN A 106 9.74 25.80 -5.46
C GLN A 106 10.27 27.01 -4.68
#